data_AF-A0A7X0C885-F1
#
_entry.id   AF-A0A7X0C885-F1
#
_cell.length_a   1.000
_cell.length_b   1.000
_cell.length_c   1.000
_cell.angle_alpha   90.00
_cell.angle_beta   90.00
_cell.angle_gamma   90.00
#
_symmetry.space_group_name_H-M   'P 1'
#
loop_
_entity.id
_entity.type
_entity.pdbx_description
1 polymer ?
#
loop_
_entity_poly.entity_id
_entity_poly.type
_entity_poly.pdbx_seq_one_letter_code
_entity_poly.pdbx_strand_id
1 'polypeptide(L)' 'MAEAVLREHDVDLGTAKRGRGWTNATWLTDEFVVRVATKPGTADLLREARLVRLLPAEVGYPPIIDAGVWQGHEWVLSRR' A
#
# COMPACT_ATOMS: atom_id res chain seq x y z
N MET A 1 7.31 -3.82 8.70
CA MET A 1 7.16 -2.77 7.67
C MET A 1 5.72 -2.37 7.49
N ALA A 2 4.84 -3.23 6.98
CA ALA A 2 3.41 -2.89 6.88
C ALA A 2 2.80 -2.50 8.23
N GLU A 3 3.16 -3.19 9.30
CA GLU A 3 2.77 -2.80 10.67
C GLU A 3 3.25 -1.40 11.09
N ALA A 4 4.47 -1.00 10.67
CA ALA A 4 5.01 0.32 11.00
C ALA A 4 4.24 1.42 10.24
N VAL A 5 3.99 1.19 8.94
CA VAL A 5 3.15 2.07 8.11
C VAL A 5 1.75 2.18 8.71
N LEU A 6 1.10 1.06 9.02
CA LEU A 6 -0.24 1.05 9.62
C LEU A 6 -0.29 1.79 10.98
N ARG A 7 0.74 1.62 11.81
CA ARG A 7 0.85 2.31 13.11
C ARG A 7 1.06 3.82 12.95
N GLU A 8 1.84 4.25 11.97
CA GLU A 8 2.06 5.68 11.67
C GLU A 8 0.77 6.38 11.21
N HIS A 9 -0.18 5.63 10.65
CA HIS A 9 -1.48 6.13 10.24
C HIS A 9 -2.62 5.77 11.22
N ASP A 10 -2.29 5.48 12.49
CA ASP A 10 -3.26 5.17 13.57
C ASP A 10 -4.26 4.05 13.23
N VAL A 11 -3.86 3.08 12.39
CA VAL A 11 -4.73 1.97 11.99
C VAL A 11 -4.67 0.84 13.03
N ASP A 12 -5.85 0.31 13.41
CA ASP A 12 -5.94 -0.85 14.29
C ASP A 12 -5.37 -2.12 13.63
N LEU A 13 -4.20 -2.53 14.12
CA LEU A 13 -3.49 -3.72 13.69
C LEU A 13 -4.22 -5.03 14.03
N GLY A 14 -5.16 -5.02 15.00
CA GLY A 14 -5.96 -6.18 15.37
C GLY A 14 -6.85 -6.70 14.24
N THR A 15 -7.19 -5.82 13.29
CA THR A 15 -7.96 -6.15 12.08
C THR A 15 -7.10 -6.60 10.90
N ALA A 16 -5.78 -6.43 11.00
CA ALA A 16 -4.87 -6.62 9.89
C ALA A 16 -4.74 -8.10 9.48
N LYS A 17 -5.14 -8.42 8.26
CA LYS A 17 -5.04 -9.75 7.67
C LYS A 17 -4.10 -9.76 6.49
N ARG A 18 -3.31 -10.82 6.39
CA ARG A 18 -2.40 -11.03 5.27
C ARG A 18 -3.19 -11.39 4.01
N GLY A 19 -3.04 -10.59 2.96
CA GLY A 19 -3.59 -10.88 1.63
C GLY A 19 -2.76 -11.90 0.86
N ARG A 20 -3.35 -12.52 -0.17
CA ARG A 20 -2.68 -13.50 -1.06
C ARG A 20 -2.09 -12.82 -2.30
N GLY A 21 -1.24 -11.81 -2.10
CA GLY A 21 -0.51 -11.17 -3.20
C GLY A 21 0.72 -11.99 -3.61
N TRP A 22 0.90 -12.22 -4.92
CA TRP A 22 2.05 -12.98 -5.44
C TRP A 22 3.30 -12.11 -5.62
N THR A 23 3.12 -10.91 -6.16
CA THR A 23 4.20 -9.96 -6.46
C THR A 23 4.50 -9.06 -5.27
N ASN A 24 3.46 -8.62 -4.58
CA ASN A 24 3.54 -7.73 -3.45
C ASN A 24 2.98 -8.38 -2.19
N ALA A 25 3.61 -8.02 -1.10
CA ALA A 25 3.16 -8.32 0.22
C ALA A 25 1.98 -7.39 0.59
N THR A 26 0.75 -7.90 0.56
CA THR A 26 -0.46 -7.14 0.93
C THR A 26 -0.97 -7.42 2.35
N TRP A 27 -1.35 -6.38 3.08
CA TRP A 27 -2.11 -6.45 4.33
C TRP A 27 -3.41 -5.66 4.17
N LEU A 28 -4.50 -6.24 4.66
CA LEU A 28 -5.85 -5.69 4.60
C LEU A 28 -6.32 -5.42 6.01
N THR A 29 -6.84 -4.21 6.23
CA THR A 29 -7.56 -3.83 7.45
C THR A 29 -9.01 -3.53 7.06
N ASP A 30 -9.82 -3.03 7.99
CA ASP A 30 -11.20 -2.65 7.70
C ASP A 30 -11.27 -1.42 6.78
N GLU A 31 -10.37 -0.46 6.96
CA GLU A 31 -10.40 0.82 6.21
C GLU A 31 -9.30 0.95 5.15
N PHE A 32 -8.20 0.20 5.30
CA PHE A 32 -7.00 0.39 4.50
C PHE A 32 -6.40 -0.90 3.96
N VAL A 33 -5.66 -0.73 2.87
CA VAL A 33 -4.82 -1.76 2.27
C VAL A 33 -3.39 -1.25 2.20
N VAL A 34 -2.44 -2.02 2.73
CA VAL A 34 -1.01 -1.75 2.58
C VAL A 34 -0.40 -2.80 1.66
N ARG A 35 0.23 -2.34 0.58
CA ARG A 35 1.05 -3.17 -0.31
C ARG A 35 2.51 -2.81 -0.10
N VAL A 36 3.35 -3.82 0.07
CA VAL A 36 4.82 -3.68 0.20
C VAL A 36 5.47 -4.52 -0.89
N ALA A 37 6.47 -3.98 -1.58
CA ALA A 37 7.27 -4.73 -2.53
C ALA A 37 7.99 -5.88 -1.80
N THR A 38 7.98 -7.08 -2.38
CA THR A 38 8.67 -8.24 -1.79
C THR A 38 10.18 -8.21 -1.99
N LYS A 39 10.65 -7.41 -2.96
CA LYS A 39 12.06 -7.19 -3.27
C LYS A 39 12.41 -5.70 -3.14
N PRO A 40 13.62 -5.38 -2.67
CA PRO A 40 14.09 -4.00 -2.66
C PRO A 40 14.46 -3.52 -4.07
N GLY A 41 14.38 -2.22 -4.31
CA GLY A 41 14.81 -1.58 -5.56
C GLY A 41 13.84 -1.74 -6.75
N THR A 42 12.75 -2.49 -6.61
CA THR A 42 11.63 -2.47 -7.57
C THR A 42 10.94 -1.11 -7.53
N ALA A 43 10.65 -0.52 -8.69
CA ALA A 43 10.04 0.81 -8.81
C ALA A 43 8.53 0.81 -9.13
N ASP A 44 7.91 -0.38 -9.11
CA ASP A 44 6.58 -0.58 -9.67
C ASP A 44 5.48 0.05 -8.81
N LEU A 45 5.61 0.02 -7.48
CA LEU A 45 4.57 0.51 -6.57
C LEU A 45 4.52 2.03 -6.54
N LEU A 46 5.67 2.70 -6.45
CA LEU A 46 5.71 4.17 -6.49
C LEU A 46 5.40 4.71 -7.89
N ARG A 47 5.76 3.97 -8.94
CA ARG A 47 5.32 4.32 -10.31
C ARG A 47 3.80 4.17 -10.45
N GLU A 48 3.22 3.08 -9.99
CA GLU A 48 1.77 2.86 -9.96
C GLU A 48 1.06 4.00 -9.21
N ALA A 49 1.51 4.33 -7.99
CA ALA A 49 0.93 5.42 -7.20
C ALA A 49 0.95 6.78 -7.93
N ARG A 50 2.04 7.09 -8.65
CA ARG A 50 2.13 8.31 -9.47
C ARG A 50 1.17 8.31 -10.65
N LEU A 51 1.01 7.17 -11.33
CA LEU A 51 0.06 7.03 -12.45
C LEU A 51 -1.38 7.17 -11.96
N VAL A 52 -1.72 6.54 -10.84
CA VAL A 52 -3.05 6.57 -10.24
C VAL A 52 -3.50 7.99 -9.89
N ARG A 53 -2.59 8.84 -9.41
CA ARG A 53 -2.89 10.25 -9.11
C ARG A 53 -3.31 11.06 -10.34
N LEU A 54 -3.07 10.56 -11.54
CA LEU A 54 -3.48 11.19 -12.80
C LEU A 54 -4.78 10.59 -13.35
N LEU A 55 -5.28 9.50 -12.77
CA LEU A 55 -6.50 8.86 -13.23
C LEU A 55 -7.73 9.67 -12.76
N PRO A 56 -8.74 9.82 -13.61
CA PRO A 56 -9.98 10.44 -13.22
C PRO A 56 -10.77 9.49 -12.30
N ALA A 57 -11.62 10.04 -11.43
CA ALA A 57 -12.28 9.28 -10.36
C ALA A 57 -13.18 8.15 -10.88
N GLU A 58 -13.70 8.29 -12.09
CA GLU A 58 -14.56 7.33 -12.80
C GLU A 58 -13.86 6.00 -13.08
N VAL A 59 -12.52 5.96 -13.03
CA VAL A 59 -11.76 4.70 -13.13
C VAL A 59 -11.98 3.81 -11.90
N GLY A 60 -12.42 4.38 -10.77
CA GLY A 60 -12.73 3.62 -9.55
C GLY A 60 -11.48 3.06 -8.86
N TYR A 61 -10.31 3.65 -9.11
CA TYR A 61 -9.09 3.22 -8.44
C TYR A 61 -9.13 3.64 -6.95
N PRO A 62 -8.79 2.76 -5.99
CA PRO A 62 -8.82 3.10 -4.57
C PRO A 62 -7.92 4.31 -4.23
N PRO A 63 -8.43 5.33 -3.51
CA PRO A 63 -7.63 6.49 -3.14
C PRO A 63 -6.31 6.11 -2.44
N ILE A 64 -5.19 6.58 -2.99
CA ILE A 64 -3.87 6.44 -2.35
C ILE A 64 -3.78 7.48 -1.23
N ILE A 65 -3.59 6.99 -0.01
CA ILE A 65 -3.42 7.83 1.19
C ILE A 65 -1.96 8.25 1.30
N ASP A 66 -1.05 7.30 1.17
CA ASP A 66 0.38 7.57 1.23
C ASP A 66 1.19 6.50 0.49
N ALA A 67 2.45 6.81 0.20
CA ALA A 67 3.38 5.88 -0.42
C ALA A 67 4.83 6.30 -0.12
N GLY A 68 5.71 5.32 0.01
CA GLY A 68 7.11 5.60 0.31
C GLY A 68 8.04 4.41 0.12
N VAL A 69 9.26 4.56 0.64
CA VAL A 69 10.26 3.51 0.68
C VAL A 69 10.68 3.30 2.12
N TRP A 70 10.70 2.06 2.57
CA TRP A 70 11.22 1.69 3.88
C TRP A 70 12.24 0.56 3.73
N GLN A 71 13.47 0.79 4.21
CA GLN A 71 14.58 -0.17 4.08
C GLN A 71 14.73 -0.70 2.64
N GLY A 72 14.64 0.19 1.64
CA GLY A 72 14.78 -0.14 0.22
C GLY A 72 13.56 -0.82 -0.43
N HIS A 73 12.49 -1.10 0.32
CA HIS A 73 11.26 -1.68 -0.21
C HIS A 73 10.20 -0.60 -0.35
N GLU A 74 9.61 -0.51 -1.54
CA GLU A 74 8.49 0.38 -1.77
C GLU A 74 7.24 -0.10 -1.04
N TRP A 75 6.41 0.84 -0.61
CA TRP A 75 5.11 0.57 -0.04
C TRP A 75 4.10 1.62 -0.50
N VAL A 76 2.82 1.19 -0.53
CA VAL A 76 1.67 2.04 -0.85
C VAL A 76 0.55 1.70 0.13
N LEU A 77 -0.05 2.75 0.70
CA LEU A 77 -1.25 2.70 1.52
C LEU A 77 -2.42 3.28 0.71
N SER A 78 -3.49 2.51 0.57
CA SER A 78 -4.73 2.95 -0.07
C SER A 78 -5.93 2.73 0.85
N ARG A 79 -7.03 3.41 0.54
CA ARG A 79 -8.35 3.02 1.06
C ARG A 79 -8.73 1.63 0.53
N ARG A 80 -9.55 0.93 1.31
CA ARG A 80 -10.16 -0.34 0.94
C ARG A 80 -11.45 -0.14 0.15
#